data_AF-Q6V8V5-F1
#
_entry.id   AF-Q6V8V5-F1
#
_cell.length_a   1.000
_cell.length_b   1.000
_cell.length_c   1.000
_cell.angle_alpha   90.00
_cell.angle_beta   90.00
_cell.angle_gamma   90.00
#
_symmetry.space_group_name_H-M   'P 1'
#
loop_
_entity.id
_entity.type
_entity.pdbx_description
1 polymer ?
#
loop_
_entity_poly.entity_id
_entity_poly.type
_entity_poly.pdbx_seq_one_letter_code
_entity_poly.pdbx_strand_id
1 'polypeptide(L)' 'GKGFWNEIRALTEIRHRNIVKLYGFCSHHRHSFLVYEFVEIGSLAAILSKDEEAKEVGWRKRVNI' A
#
# COMPACT_ATOMS: atom_id res chain seq x y z
N GLY A 1 17.76 -6.51 5.70
CA GLY A 1 17.27 -7.83 5.26
C GLY A 1 15.97 -8.27 5.91
N LYS A 2 15.87 -8.30 7.25
CA LYS A 2 14.70 -8.88 7.96
C LYS A 2 13.35 -8.26 7.59
N GLY A 3 13.25 -6.92 7.54
CA GLY A 3 12.01 -6.21 7.17
C GLY A 3 11.51 -6.57 5.77
N PHE A 4 12.42 -6.59 4.79
CA PHE A 4 12.12 -6.96 3.40
C PHE A 4 11.49 -8.36 3.27
N TRP A 5 12.08 -9.36 3.94
CA TRP A 5 11.54 -10.72 3.91
C TRP A 5 10.24 -10.88 4.69
N ASN A 6 10.07 -10.15 5.79
CA ASN A 6 8.82 -10.14 6.53
C ASN A 6 7.67 -9.58 5.68
N GLU A 7 7.92 -8.51 4.93
CA GLU A 7 6.94 -7.88 4.05
C GLU A 7 6.54 -8.82 2.91
N ILE A 8 7.51 -9.42 2.21
CA ILE A 8 7.25 -10.44 1.19
C ILE A 8 6.41 -11.58 1.76
N ARG A 9 6.79 -12.11 2.93
CA ARG A 9 6.08 -13.21 3.57
C ARG A 9 4.63 -12.85 3.84
N ALA A 10 4.40 -11.72 4.51
CA ALA A 10 3.05 -11.28 4.87
C ALA A 10 2.16 -11.12 3.62
N LEU A 11 2.68 -10.49 2.57
CA LEU A 11 1.92 -10.22 1.34
C LEU A 11 1.75 -11.44 0.43
N THR A 12 2.60 -12.46 0.58
CA THR A 12 2.45 -13.73 -0.13
C THR A 12 1.42 -14.63 0.57
N GLU A 13 1.44 -14.65 1.90
CA GLU A 13 0.55 -15.50 2.71
C GLU A 13 -0.87 -14.91 2.83
N ILE A 14 -1.02 -13.58 2.78
CA ILE A 14 -2.31 -12.91 2.93
C ILE A 14 -2.87 -12.48 1.58
N ARG A 15 -4.08 -12.97 1.25
CA ARG A 15 -4.84 -12.53 0.07
C ARG A 15 -6.18 -11.93 0.52
N HIS A 16 -6.30 -10.61 0.45
CA HIS A 16 -7.51 -9.88 0.83
C HIS A 16 -7.74 -8.67 -0.08
N ARG A 17 -9.00 -8.31 -0.32
CA ARG A 17 -9.39 -7.20 -1.21
C ARG A 17 -8.93 -5.81 -0.76
N ASN A 18 -8.56 -5.64 0.52
CA ASN A 18 -8.10 -4.39 1.11
C ASN A 18 -6.58 -4.38 1.37
N ILE A 19 -5.84 -5.35 0.83
CA ILE A 19 -4.39 -5.43 0.97
C ILE A 19 -3.78 -5.37 -0.42
N VAL A 20 -2.80 -4.47 -0.58
CA VAL A 20 -2.13 -4.25 -1.85
C VAL A 20 -1.49 -5.53 -2.36
N LYS A 21 -1.76 -5.88 -3.62
CA LYS A 21 -1.19 -7.08 -4.23
C LYS A 21 0.30 -6.90 -4.51
N LEU A 22 1.10 -7.85 -4.02
CA LEU A 22 2.49 -8.03 -4.44
C LEU A 22 2.53 -8.83 -5.76
N TYR A 23 3.16 -8.28 -6.79
CA TYR A 23 3.43 -8.99 -8.05
C TYR A 23 4.76 -9.74 -8.04
N GLY A 24 5.75 -9.22 -7.32
CA GLY A 24 7.06 -9.85 -7.22
C GLY A 24 8.06 -9.00 -6.48
N PHE A 25 9.31 -9.44 -6.44
CA PHE A 25 10.40 -8.73 -5.80
C PHE A 25 11.72 -8.98 -6.51
N CYS A 26 12.68 -8.09 -6.30
CA CYS A 26 14.08 -8.29 -6.64
C CYS A 26 14.92 -8.24 -5.37
N SER A 27 15.77 -9.25 -5.17
CA SER A 27 16.74 -9.30 -4.08
C SER A 27 18.14 -9.45 -4.67
N HIS A 28 18.84 -8.33 -4.78
CA HIS A 28 20.23 -8.29 -5.24
C HIS A 28 21.14 -7.73 -4.14
N HIS A 29 22.44 -8.05 -4.19
CA HIS A 29 23.39 -7.67 -3.14
C HIS A 29 23.52 -6.15 -2.90
N ARG A 30 23.20 -5.33 -3.92
CA ARG A 30 23.25 -3.85 -3.87
C ARG A 30 21.87 -3.22 -3.68
N HIS A 31 20.84 -3.83 -4.23
CA HIS A 31 19.50 -3.25 -4.30
C HIS A 31 18.45 -4.32 -4.06
N SER A 32 17.41 -3.97 -3.32
CA SER A 32 16.24 -4.81 -3.13
C SER A 32 15.01 -3.94 -3.30
N PHE A 33 14.03 -4.44 -4.05
CA PHE A 33 12.80 -3.71 -4.33
C PHE A 33 11.61 -4.67 -4.47
N LEU A 34 10.42 -4.13 -4.25
CA LEU A 34 9.14 -4.84 -4.30
C LEU A 34 8.30 -4.25 -5.42
N VAL A 35 7.59 -5.11 -6.14
CA VAL A 35 6.72 -4.73 -7.26
C VAL A 35 5.28 -4.95 -6.83
N TYR A 36 4.53 -3.86 -6.72
CA TYR A 36 3.16 -3.83 -6.23
C TYR A 36 2.16 -3.49 -7.32
N GLU A 37 0.88 -3.77 -7.06
CA GLU A 37 -0.17 -3.05 -7.75
C GLU A 37 -0.09 -1.55 -7.46
N PHE A 38 -0.32 -0.75 -8.49
CA PHE A 38 -0.28 0.69 -8.38
C PHE A 38 -1.60 1.20 -7.83
N VAL A 39 -1.54 1.96 -6.74
CA VAL A 39 -2.71 2.62 -6.14
C VAL A 39 -2.76 4.05 -6.65
N GLU A 40 -3.61 4.29 -7.64
CA GLU A 40 -3.67 5.55 -8.40
C GLU A 40 -3.89 6.79 -7.52
N ILE A 41 -4.76 6.67 -6.52
CA ILE A 41 -5.14 7.77 -5.63
C ILE A 41 -4.07 7.99 -4.51
N GLY A 42 -3.05 7.14 -4.46
CA GLY A 42 -1.94 7.25 -3.51
C GLY A 42 -2.35 6.94 -2.07
N SER A 43 -1.70 7.60 -1.11
CA SER A 43 -1.90 7.31 0.31
C SER A 43 -3.08 8.07 0.88
N LEU A 44 -3.88 7.39 1.71
CA LEU A 44 -4.97 8.02 2.44
C LEU A 44 -4.45 9.16 3.33
N ALA A 45 -3.29 9.00 3.96
CA ALA A 45 -2.67 10.05 4.76
C ALA A 45 -2.42 11.34 3.96
N ALA A 46 -1.95 11.22 2.72
CA ALA A 46 -1.73 12.39 1.86
C ALA A 46 -3.04 13.09 1.51
N ILE A 47 -4.08 12.33 1.13
CA ILE A 47 -5.41 12.86 0.84
C ILE A 47 -6.00 13.58 2.05
N LEU A 48 -5.89 12.96 3.23
CA LEU A 48 -6.44 13.50 4.47
C LEU A 48 -5.67 14.71 5.01
N SER A 49 -4.42 14.90 4.59
CA SER A 49 -3.60 16.03 5.00
C SER A 49 -3.91 17.34 4.25
N LYS A 50 -4.70 17.28 3.18
CA LYS A 50 -5.03 18.44 2.34
C LYS A 50 -6.53 18.72 2.42
N ASP A 51 -6.90 19.89 2.92
CA ASP A 51 -8.29 20.24 3.20
C ASP A 51 -9.23 20.08 2.00
N GLU A 52 -8.79 20.43 0.78
CA GLU A 52 -9.63 20.27 -0.41
C GLU A 52 -9.82 18.79 -0.80
N GLU A 53 -8.75 17.99 -0.82
CA GLU A 53 -8.84 16.55 -1.14
C GLU A 53 -9.59 15.77 -0.03
N ALA A 54 -9.44 16.21 1.22
CA ALA A 54 -10.13 15.65 2.37
C ALA A 54 -11.66 15.83 2.30
N LYS A 55 -12.16 16.90 1.69
CA LYS A 55 -13.60 17.15 1.48
C LYS A 55 -14.22 16.15 0.50
N GLU A 56 -13.48 15.75 -0.54
CA GLU A 56 -13.93 14.76 -1.55
C GLU A 56 -14.15 13.36 -0.93
N VAL A 57 -13.36 13.04 0.10
CA VAL A 57 -13.49 11.85 0.94
C VAL A 57 -14.31 12.18 2.20
N GLY A 58 -15.51 12.74 2.04
CA GLY A 58 -16.38 13.14 3.15
C GLY A 58 -16.68 12.03 4.16
N TRP A 59 -17.20 12.39 5.34
CA TRP A 59 -17.30 11.50 6.52
C TRP A 59 -17.98 10.15 6.24
N ARG A 60 -19.06 10.13 5.46
CA ARG A 60 -19.77 8.89 5.10
C ARG A 60 -18.89 7.90 4.34
N LYS A 61 -17.96 8.37 3.50
CA LYS A 61 -17.00 7.51 2.80
C LYS A 61 -15.94 6.99 3.78
N ARG A 62 -15.46 7.84 4.69
CA ARG A 62 -14.40 7.51 5.67
C ARG A 62 -14.76 6.35 6.60
N VAL A 63 -16.03 6.18 6.94
CA VAL A 63 -16.49 5.07 7.81
C VAL A 63 -16.33 3.70 7.13
N ASN A 64 -16.27 3.66 5.79
CA ASN A 64 -16.16 2.43 5.00
C ASN A 64 -14.76 2.19 4.41
N ILE A 65 -13.81 3.08 4.70
CA ILE A 65 -12.39 2.89 4.40
C ILE A 65 -11.78 2.07 5.54
#